data_AF-A0ABC9FQV4-F1
#
_entry.id   AF-A0ABC9FQV4-F1
#
_cell.length_a   1.000
_cell.length_b   1.000
_cell.length_c   1.000
_cell.angle_alpha   90.00
_cell.angle_beta   90.00
_cell.angle_gamma   90.00
#
_symmetry.space_group_name_H-M   'P 1'
#
loop_
_entity.id
_entity.type
_entity.pdbx_description
1 polymer ?
#
loop_
_entity_poly.entity_id
_entity_poly.type
_entity_poly.pdbx_seq_one_letter_code
_entity_poly.pdbx_strand_id
1 'polypeptide(L)'
;MAEPGGRRRRVAWVAPGDGADHITALPLDLRARIAASLPFPQVARLATLSRPWRHIHRHVPVVELDLDEWRSAAGVLNEDALAGLEVALARRGQAGSGSKVDTLRITFRVDNHRMRLHAGLIVALAGARRTRVAIAGLSHSPLDAWSLDLSPAARYLVVSLEHYQPPAPTLAGPGAAALQTLCLHNVVLNEWPRLPSLRSLTLGSVNLEVPFPAGAWCPKLEDLYIFSTIMELSRVDIRLPLLKRLEMEDAYFSPGAAITVDAPELEELDVGCEAGAAPAYRSFTLLAPRLRCLAWSELFAERVSVDVGRPGGVASGRIRFTWSPGFEECPEMKDFRGHKMRMLQGILPDLPPECVADAARAYLSLVKCTVEDPDTGKPLPGEKLTCDLSSLITSLKA
;
A
#
# COMPACT_ATOMS: atom_id res chain seq x y z
N MET A 1 -1.30 28.90 -58.89
CA MET A 1 -2.66 28.87 -58.33
C MET A 1 -2.93 27.44 -57.90
N ALA A 2 -2.80 27.06 -56.63
CA ALA A 2 -3.72 27.31 -55.50
C ALA A 2 -5.11 26.68 -55.80
N GLU A 3 -5.69 25.75 -55.03
CA GLU A 3 -5.60 25.44 -53.59
C GLU A 3 -5.85 23.96 -53.22
N PRO A 4 -5.38 23.48 -52.05
CA PRO A 4 -5.82 22.25 -51.40
C PRO A 4 -6.85 22.49 -50.29
N GLY A 5 -7.64 21.45 -50.01
CA GLY A 5 -8.83 21.48 -49.15
C GLY A 5 -8.61 21.85 -47.68
N GLY A 6 -9.55 22.66 -47.17
CA GLY A 6 -9.54 23.21 -45.81
C GLY A 6 -9.73 22.16 -44.71
N ARG A 7 -8.77 22.13 -43.78
CA ARG A 7 -8.89 21.48 -42.47
C ARG A 7 -9.94 22.23 -41.63
N ARG A 8 -11.01 21.54 -41.20
CA ARG A 8 -11.94 22.05 -40.19
C ARG A 8 -11.19 22.27 -38.87
N ARG A 9 -10.96 23.55 -38.55
CA ARG A 9 -10.45 24.02 -37.26
C ARG A 9 -11.43 23.58 -36.17
N ARG A 10 -10.99 22.82 -35.16
CA ARG A 10 -11.76 22.65 -33.92
C ARG A 10 -11.84 24.03 -33.27
N VAL A 11 -13.03 24.62 -33.28
CA VAL A 11 -13.31 25.85 -32.54
C VAL A 11 -13.22 25.48 -31.06
N ALA A 12 -12.28 26.11 -30.35
CA ALA A 12 -12.20 25.99 -28.90
C ALA A 12 -13.53 26.47 -28.32
N TRP A 13 -14.16 25.66 -27.48
CA TRP A 13 -15.35 26.08 -26.76
C TRP A 13 -14.97 27.23 -25.83
N VAL A 14 -15.43 28.44 -26.14
CA VAL A 14 -15.31 29.62 -25.29
C VAL A 14 -16.61 29.71 -24.51
N ALA A 15 -16.53 29.62 -23.19
CA ALA A 15 -17.70 29.79 -22.33
C ALA A 15 -18.33 31.18 -22.60
N PRO A 16 -19.67 31.30 -22.67
CA PRO A 16 -20.33 32.59 -22.78
C PRO A 16 -19.97 33.45 -21.56
N GLY A 17 -19.20 34.52 -21.78
CA GLY A 17 -18.83 35.46 -20.72
C GLY A 17 -19.93 36.49 -20.51
N ASP A 18 -20.95 36.15 -19.72
CA ASP A 18 -21.93 37.12 -19.20
C ASP A 18 -21.34 38.01 -18.07
N GLY A 19 -20.08 37.79 -17.70
CA GLY A 19 -19.40 38.50 -16.62
C GLY A 19 -19.95 38.17 -15.23
N ALA A 20 -20.87 37.22 -15.11
CA ALA A 20 -21.44 36.82 -13.84
C ALA A 20 -20.51 35.84 -13.10
N ASP A 21 -20.33 36.08 -11.81
CA ASP A 21 -19.55 35.21 -10.94
C ASP A 21 -20.37 33.96 -10.56
N HIS A 22 -20.39 33.00 -11.48
CA HIS A 22 -21.08 31.73 -11.30
C HIS A 22 -20.48 30.87 -10.18
N ILE A 23 -19.24 31.12 -9.79
CA ILE A 23 -18.55 30.32 -8.75
C ILE A 23 -19.02 30.77 -7.36
N THR A 24 -19.16 32.07 -7.11
CA THR A 24 -19.68 32.54 -5.82
C THR A 24 -21.17 32.32 -5.63
N ALA A 25 -21.91 32.17 -6.72
CA ALA A 25 -23.33 31.81 -6.71
C ALA A 25 -23.61 30.35 -6.29
N LEU A 26 -22.59 29.49 -6.25
CA LEU A 26 -22.75 28.09 -5.85
C LEU A 26 -23.12 27.96 -4.34
N PRO A 27 -23.90 26.92 -3.96
CA PRO A 27 -24.11 26.55 -2.57
C PRO A 27 -22.80 26.41 -1.79
N LEU A 28 -22.84 26.72 -0.48
CA LEU A 28 -21.66 26.70 0.40
C LEU A 28 -20.91 25.37 0.33
N ASP A 29 -21.62 24.25 0.31
CA ASP A 29 -21.03 22.91 0.29
C ASP A 29 -20.23 22.63 -0.99
N LEU A 30 -20.71 23.14 -2.14
CA LEU A 30 -20.00 23.00 -3.41
C LEU A 30 -18.77 23.90 -3.45
N ARG A 31 -18.89 25.13 -2.96
CA ARG A 31 -17.74 26.05 -2.83
C ARG A 31 -16.67 25.50 -1.89
N ALA A 32 -17.09 24.84 -0.79
CA ALA A 32 -16.18 24.22 0.15
C ALA A 32 -15.46 23.02 -0.48
N ARG A 33 -16.14 22.22 -1.31
CA ARG A 33 -15.52 21.13 -2.09
C ARG A 33 -14.54 21.64 -3.14
N ILE A 34 -14.86 22.74 -3.83
CA ILE A 34 -13.93 23.37 -4.78
C ILE A 34 -12.70 23.92 -4.05
N ALA A 35 -12.92 24.64 -2.94
CA ALA A 35 -11.83 25.18 -2.13
C ALA A 35 -10.96 24.09 -1.50
N ALA A 36 -11.51 22.89 -1.24
CA ALA A 36 -10.77 21.74 -0.70
C ALA A 36 -9.68 21.19 -1.65
N SER A 37 -9.65 21.63 -2.91
CA SER A 37 -8.58 21.33 -3.86
C SER A 37 -7.35 22.24 -3.69
N LEU A 38 -7.41 23.25 -2.81
CA LEU A 38 -6.31 24.18 -2.55
C LEU A 38 -5.62 23.85 -1.22
N PRO A 39 -4.30 24.10 -1.11
CA PRO A 39 -3.60 24.11 0.18
C PRO A 39 -4.30 25.01 1.19
N PHE A 40 -4.34 24.60 2.46
CA PHE A 40 -5.11 25.28 3.49
C PHE A 40 -4.76 26.77 3.66
N PRO A 41 -3.48 27.22 3.56
CA PRO A 41 -3.15 28.64 3.57
C PRO A 41 -3.82 29.43 2.44
N GLN A 42 -3.98 28.82 1.26
CA GLN A 42 -4.68 29.44 0.13
C GLN A 42 -6.20 29.50 0.37
N VAL A 43 -6.78 28.49 1.01
CA VAL A 43 -8.19 28.52 1.45
C VAL A 43 -8.43 29.65 2.46
N ALA A 44 -7.49 29.87 3.38
CA ALA A 44 -7.58 30.98 4.33
C ALA A 44 -7.51 32.34 3.62
N ARG A 45 -6.64 32.50 2.62
CA ARG A 45 -6.56 33.70 1.77
C ARG A 45 -7.82 33.89 0.92
N LEU A 46 -8.39 32.81 0.38
CA LEU A 46 -9.65 32.85 -0.35
C LEU A 46 -10.79 33.44 0.52
N ALA A 47 -10.77 33.12 1.82
CA ALA A 47 -11.77 33.61 2.76
C ALA A 47 -11.74 35.14 2.98
N THR A 48 -10.70 35.85 2.54
CA THR A 48 -10.60 37.31 2.66
C THR A 48 -10.99 38.05 1.38
N LEU A 49 -11.15 37.37 0.25
CA LEU A 49 -11.38 38.01 -1.05
C LEU A 49 -12.76 38.66 -1.17
N SER A 50 -13.83 37.99 -0.72
CA SER A 50 -15.19 38.53 -0.82
C SER A 50 -16.15 37.91 0.20
N ARG A 51 -17.31 38.55 0.41
CA ARG A 51 -18.33 38.11 1.38
C ARG A 51 -18.77 36.65 1.18
N PRO A 52 -18.99 36.16 -0.06
CA PRO A 52 -19.33 34.75 -0.27
C PRO A 52 -18.27 33.80 0.29
N TRP A 53 -16.98 34.06 0.11
CA TRP A 53 -15.90 33.15 0.55
C TRP A 53 -15.60 33.26 2.04
N ARG A 54 -16.15 34.24 2.73
CA ARG A 54 -15.92 34.44 4.16
C ARG A 54 -16.23 33.16 4.93
N HIS A 55 -15.30 32.77 5.81
CA HIS A 55 -15.38 31.55 6.63
C HIS A 55 -15.33 30.21 5.86
N ILE A 56 -15.03 30.19 4.54
CA ILE A 56 -14.96 28.94 3.77
C ILE A 56 -13.99 27.91 4.36
N HIS A 57 -12.87 28.37 4.95
CA HIS A 57 -11.89 27.54 5.66
C HIS A 57 -12.47 26.70 6.82
N ARG A 58 -13.66 27.04 7.35
CA ARG A 58 -14.35 26.27 8.40
C ARG A 58 -15.17 25.12 7.84
N HIS A 59 -15.46 25.13 6.54
CA HIS A 59 -16.36 24.18 5.89
C HIS A 59 -15.63 23.22 4.93
N VAL A 60 -14.36 23.46 4.63
CA VAL A 60 -13.59 22.57 3.74
C VAL A 60 -13.42 21.18 4.36
N PRO A 61 -13.87 20.10 3.70
CA PRO A 61 -13.76 18.74 4.23
C PRO A 61 -12.33 18.19 4.18
N VAL A 62 -11.47 18.76 3.34
CA VAL A 62 -10.05 18.40 3.23
C VAL A 62 -9.21 19.55 3.76
N VAL A 63 -8.26 19.23 4.63
CA VAL A 63 -7.25 20.16 5.13
C VAL A 63 -5.90 19.64 4.68
N GLU A 64 -5.25 20.37 3.78
CA GLU A 64 -3.93 20.07 3.26
C GLU A 64 -2.92 21.09 3.78
N LEU A 65 -1.92 20.61 4.52
CA LEU A 65 -0.95 21.42 5.23
C LEU A 65 0.44 20.93 4.87
N ASP A 66 1.25 21.83 4.33
CA ASP A 66 2.70 21.67 4.32
C ASP A 66 3.27 22.60 5.38
N LEU A 67 3.86 22.05 6.44
CA LEU A 67 4.40 22.84 7.54
C LEU A 67 5.64 23.66 7.14
N ASP A 68 6.32 23.33 6.04
CA ASP A 68 7.42 24.18 5.55
C ASP A 68 6.91 25.53 5.01
N GLU A 69 5.67 25.60 4.51
CA GLU A 69 5.04 26.88 4.09
C GLU A 69 4.80 27.85 5.26
N TRP A 70 4.87 27.36 6.50
CA TRP A 70 4.66 28.17 7.71
C TRP A 70 5.96 28.75 8.26
N ARG A 71 7.06 28.58 7.53
CA ARG A 71 8.35 29.20 7.85
C ARG A 71 8.38 30.61 7.30
N SER A 72 8.96 31.52 8.07
CA SER A 72 9.31 32.85 7.61
C SER A 72 10.43 32.79 6.58
N ALA A 73 10.68 33.90 5.87
CA ALA A 73 11.82 34.03 4.96
C ALA A 73 13.18 33.78 5.65
N ALA A 74 13.25 33.98 6.98
CA ALA A 74 14.42 33.66 7.81
C ALA A 74 14.51 32.17 8.20
N GLY A 75 13.60 31.32 7.69
CA GLY A 75 13.56 29.89 7.98
C GLY A 75 13.00 29.53 9.36
N VAL A 76 12.50 30.50 10.13
CA VAL A 76 11.92 30.31 11.48
C VAL A 76 10.44 29.95 11.34
N LEU A 77 9.99 28.92 12.06
CA LEU A 77 8.59 28.48 12.08
C LEU A 77 7.69 29.53 12.74
N ASN A 78 6.55 29.85 12.12
CA ASN A 78 5.56 30.77 12.67
C ASN A 78 4.64 30.05 13.67
N GLU A 79 5.09 29.93 14.92
CA GLU A 79 4.39 29.21 15.98
C GLU A 79 3.03 29.83 16.33
N ASP A 80 2.90 31.17 16.30
CA ASP A 80 1.62 31.85 16.59
C ASP A 80 0.54 31.49 15.58
N ALA A 81 0.92 31.43 14.30
CA ALA A 81 0.00 31.07 13.23
C ALA A 81 -0.42 29.59 13.32
N LEU A 82 0.51 28.70 13.68
CA LEU A 82 0.22 27.28 13.92
C LEU A 82 -0.67 27.07 15.15
N ALA A 83 -0.42 27.76 16.25
CA ALA A 83 -1.29 27.73 17.43
C ALA A 83 -2.70 28.24 17.10
N GLY A 84 -2.82 29.29 16.27
CA GLY A 84 -4.11 29.75 15.75
C GLY A 84 -4.84 28.69 14.91
N LEU A 85 -4.11 27.94 14.09
CA LEU A 85 -4.63 26.82 13.31
C LEU A 85 -5.11 25.67 14.21
N GLU A 86 -4.33 25.30 15.22
CA GLU A 86 -4.68 24.27 16.20
C GLU A 86 -6.00 24.61 16.90
N VAL A 87 -6.14 25.85 17.38
CA VAL A 87 -7.38 26.34 18.01
C VAL A 87 -8.56 26.29 17.02
N ALA A 88 -8.33 26.63 15.75
CA ALA A 88 -9.37 26.56 14.73
C ALA A 88 -9.81 25.10 14.47
N LEU A 89 -8.87 24.16 14.38
CA LEU A 89 -9.16 22.74 14.19
C LEU A 89 -9.87 22.14 15.40
N ALA A 90 -9.42 22.47 16.61
CA ALA A 90 -10.08 22.03 17.85
C ALA A 90 -11.56 22.45 17.89
N ARG A 91 -11.85 23.72 17.52
CA ARG A 91 -13.24 24.23 17.43
C ARG A 91 -14.06 23.48 16.38
N ARG A 92 -13.45 23.10 15.25
CA ARG A 92 -14.11 22.30 14.20
C ARG A 92 -14.40 20.88 14.65
N GLY A 93 -13.49 20.26 15.41
CA GLY A 93 -13.68 18.94 16.00
C GLY A 93 -14.85 18.90 16.99
N GLN A 94 -15.06 19.98 17.72
CA GLN A 94 -16.17 20.14 18.68
C GLN A 94 -17.50 20.56 18.02
N ALA A 95 -17.47 21.16 16.83
CA ALA A 95 -18.65 21.64 16.14
C ALA A 95 -19.50 20.49 15.53
N GLY A 96 -20.80 20.75 15.34
CA GLY A 96 -21.74 19.83 14.69
C GLY A 96 -21.33 19.43 13.25
N SER A 97 -22.05 18.45 12.69
CA SER A 97 -21.70 17.68 11.48
C SER A 97 -21.23 18.46 10.23
N GLY A 98 -21.55 19.75 10.08
CA GLY A 98 -21.26 20.56 8.89
C GLY A 98 -19.88 21.21 8.82
N SER A 99 -19.01 21.03 9.83
CA SER A 99 -17.68 21.68 9.90
C SER A 99 -16.52 20.69 10.11
N LYS A 100 -16.80 19.39 10.16
CA LYS A 100 -15.79 18.37 10.46
C LYS A 100 -14.78 18.23 9.33
N VAL A 101 -13.51 18.05 9.69
CA VAL A 101 -12.47 17.64 8.75
C VAL A 101 -12.72 16.17 8.44
N ASP A 102 -12.93 15.82 7.18
CA ASP A 102 -13.02 14.42 6.75
C ASP A 102 -11.61 13.86 6.51
N THR A 103 -10.80 14.62 5.77
CA THR A 103 -9.44 14.22 5.39
C THR A 103 -8.42 15.28 5.83
N LEU A 104 -7.40 14.85 6.57
CA LEU A 104 -6.21 15.63 6.88
C LEU A 104 -5.04 15.09 6.04
N ARG A 105 -4.34 15.98 5.34
CA ARG A 105 -3.04 15.72 4.72
C ARG A 105 -2.05 16.67 5.34
N ILE A 106 -0.99 16.13 5.92
CA ILE A 106 0.04 16.92 6.57
C ILE A 106 1.41 16.46 6.09
N THR A 107 2.20 17.41 5.60
CA THR A 107 3.60 17.24 5.25
C THR A 107 4.44 18.04 6.23
N PHE A 108 5.49 17.42 6.79
CA PHE A 108 6.41 18.13 7.67
C PHE A 108 7.79 17.51 7.65
N ARG A 109 8.79 18.29 8.07
CA ARG A 109 10.14 17.79 8.27
C ARG A 109 10.33 17.23 9.66
N VAL A 110 10.80 15.99 9.69
CA VAL A 110 10.92 15.21 10.93
C VAL A 110 12.17 15.57 11.74
N ASP A 111 13.20 16.12 11.10
CA ASP A 111 14.38 16.69 11.75
C ASP A 111 14.04 17.89 12.65
N ASN A 112 12.94 18.58 12.37
CA ASN A 112 12.47 19.70 13.15
C ASN A 112 11.50 19.26 14.26
N HIS A 113 12.01 19.19 15.49
CA HIS A 113 11.22 18.83 16.68
C HIS A 113 9.95 19.68 16.87
N ARG A 114 9.99 20.97 16.55
CA ARG A 114 8.83 21.87 16.68
C ARG A 114 7.76 21.54 15.65
N MET A 115 8.15 21.27 14.40
CA MET A 115 7.21 20.83 13.37
C MET A 115 6.57 19.49 13.74
N ARG A 116 7.34 18.55 14.31
CA ARG A 116 6.79 17.28 14.83
C ARG A 116 5.73 17.51 15.91
N LEU A 117 6.00 18.40 16.87
CA LEU A 117 5.05 18.73 17.94
C LEU A 117 3.73 19.28 17.37
N HIS A 118 3.82 20.28 16.49
CA HIS A 118 2.65 20.87 15.84
C HIS A 118 1.91 19.85 14.96
N ALA A 119 2.63 19.00 14.23
CA ALA A 119 2.01 17.94 13.43
C ALA A 119 1.21 16.96 14.29
N GLY A 120 1.78 16.53 15.42
CA GLY A 120 1.09 15.65 16.39
C GLY A 120 -0.19 16.30 16.93
N LEU A 121 -0.12 17.56 17.34
CA LEU A 121 -1.27 18.32 17.82
C LEU A 121 -2.35 18.48 16.73
N ILE A 122 -1.96 18.84 15.51
CA ILE A 122 -2.87 18.99 14.37
C ILE A 122 -3.59 17.65 14.07
N VAL A 123 -2.86 16.54 14.06
CA VAL A 123 -3.44 15.19 13.84
C VAL A 123 -4.45 14.83 14.92
N ALA A 124 -4.13 15.11 16.18
CA ALA A 124 -5.03 14.84 17.31
C ALA A 124 -6.29 15.71 17.26
N LEU A 125 -6.15 17.00 16.92
CA LEU A 125 -7.21 18.00 16.98
C LEU A 125 -8.12 18.03 15.75
N ALA A 126 -7.64 17.62 14.57
CA ALA A 126 -8.41 17.72 13.32
C ALA A 126 -9.72 16.91 13.35
N GLY A 127 -9.80 15.84 14.17
CA GLY A 127 -10.96 14.96 14.21
C GLY A 127 -11.19 14.24 12.87
N ALA A 128 -10.15 14.09 12.05
CA ALA A 128 -10.22 13.56 10.71
C ALA A 128 -10.49 12.04 10.72
N ARG A 129 -11.32 11.59 9.75
CA ARG A 129 -11.54 10.16 9.52
C ARG A 129 -10.37 9.54 8.75
N ARG A 130 -9.80 10.31 7.82
CA ARG A 130 -8.67 9.91 6.98
C ARG A 130 -7.50 10.85 7.24
N THR A 131 -6.37 10.32 7.66
CA THR A 131 -5.15 11.08 7.90
C THR A 131 -4.05 10.56 7.00
N ARG A 132 -3.37 11.46 6.29
CA ARG A 132 -2.14 11.17 5.56
C ARG A 132 -1.02 12.02 6.12
N VAL A 133 0.04 11.37 6.56
CA VAL A 133 1.24 11.99 7.09
C VAL A 133 2.37 11.70 6.11
N ALA A 134 2.87 12.75 5.46
CA ALA A 134 4.06 12.69 4.64
C ALA A 134 5.21 13.34 5.42
N ILE A 135 6.35 12.67 5.48
CA ILE A 135 7.53 13.20 6.13
C ILE A 135 8.55 13.54 5.07
N ALA A 136 8.87 14.84 4.99
CA ALA A 136 9.84 15.39 4.06
C ALA A 136 11.22 15.50 4.74
N GLY A 137 12.29 15.32 3.96
CA GLY A 137 13.65 15.70 4.36
C GLY A 137 14.69 14.59 4.34
N LEU A 138 15.94 15.01 4.12
CA LEU A 138 17.16 14.20 4.16
C LEU A 138 17.75 14.29 5.57
N SER A 139 17.14 13.64 6.56
CA SER A 139 17.76 13.60 7.90
C SER A 139 18.93 12.61 7.88
N HIS A 140 20.17 13.11 7.99
CA HIS A 140 21.34 12.27 8.28
C HIS A 140 21.42 11.82 9.74
N SER A 141 20.51 12.32 10.59
CA SER A 141 20.46 11.97 12.01
C SER A 141 19.38 10.91 12.24
N PRO A 142 19.68 9.85 13.01
CA PRO A 142 18.71 8.82 13.34
C PRO A 142 17.54 9.45 14.08
N LEU A 143 16.35 9.06 13.66
CA LEU A 143 15.13 9.56 14.28
C LEU A 143 14.86 8.78 15.56
N ASP A 144 14.75 9.49 16.67
CA ASP A 144 14.23 8.90 17.90
C ASP A 144 12.78 8.42 17.70
N ALA A 145 12.38 7.46 18.53
CA ALA A 145 11.00 7.02 18.64
C ALA A 145 10.06 8.22 18.74
N TRP A 146 9.00 8.21 17.93
CA TRP A 146 8.01 9.28 17.86
C TRP A 146 6.61 8.68 17.88
N SER A 147 5.62 9.50 18.23
CA SER A 147 4.24 9.05 18.39
C SER A 147 3.25 9.91 17.62
N LEU A 148 2.13 9.29 17.25
CA LEU A 148 0.97 9.96 16.66
C LEU A 148 -0.25 9.65 17.51
N ASP A 149 -0.81 10.70 18.13
CA ASP A 149 -2.07 10.59 18.86
C ASP A 149 -3.25 10.74 17.88
N LEU A 150 -3.98 9.65 17.69
CA LEU A 150 -5.08 9.60 16.73
C LEU A 150 -6.41 9.95 17.41
N SER A 151 -7.16 10.85 16.77
CA SER A 151 -8.50 11.21 17.21
C SER A 151 -9.48 10.00 17.18
N PRO A 152 -10.54 9.97 18.01
CA PRO A 152 -11.51 8.86 18.03
C PRO A 152 -12.22 8.61 16.68
N ALA A 153 -12.22 9.60 15.80
CA ALA A 153 -12.81 9.51 14.46
C ALA A 153 -11.91 8.82 13.44
N ALA A 154 -10.62 8.63 13.73
CA ALA A 154 -9.65 8.06 12.81
C ALA A 154 -10.04 6.64 12.38
N ARG A 155 -10.10 6.40 11.07
CA ARG A 155 -10.38 5.09 10.47
C ARG A 155 -9.32 4.68 9.46
N TYR A 156 -8.64 5.64 8.85
CA TYR A 156 -7.65 5.42 7.81
C TYR A 156 -6.42 6.28 8.09
N LEU A 157 -5.24 5.66 8.13
CA LEU A 157 -3.96 6.33 8.32
C LEU A 157 -2.97 5.88 7.25
N VAL A 158 -2.32 6.84 6.61
CA VAL A 158 -1.13 6.61 5.77
C VAL A 158 0.03 7.37 6.39
N VAL A 159 1.16 6.70 6.56
CA VAL A 159 2.43 7.32 6.94
C VAL A 159 3.43 6.99 5.84
N SER A 160 3.99 8.02 5.20
CA SER A 160 4.92 7.87 4.09
C SER A 160 6.14 8.76 4.28
N LEU A 161 7.31 8.23 3.92
CA LEU A 161 8.58 8.95 3.98
C LEU A 161 9.31 8.87 2.64
N GLU A 162 9.94 9.97 2.23
CA GLU A 162 10.49 10.07 0.88
C GLU A 162 11.95 9.59 0.75
N HIS A 163 12.78 9.73 1.79
CA HIS A 163 14.24 9.59 1.64
C HIS A 163 14.99 8.92 2.79
N TYR A 164 14.29 8.42 3.81
CA TYR A 164 14.90 7.79 5.00
C TYR A 164 13.92 6.79 5.62
N GLN A 165 14.43 5.71 6.21
CA GLN A 165 13.65 4.71 6.97
C GLN A 165 13.82 4.95 8.48
N PRO A 166 13.02 5.80 9.12
CA PRO A 166 12.99 5.92 10.57
C PRO A 166 12.16 4.79 11.19
N PRO A 167 12.24 4.61 12.52
CA PRO A 167 11.28 3.76 13.21
C PRO A 167 9.85 4.22 12.95
N ALA A 168 8.96 3.26 12.76
CA ALA A 168 7.53 3.46 12.61
C ALA A 168 6.96 4.22 13.84
N PRO A 169 5.97 5.11 13.65
CA PRO A 169 5.40 5.85 14.76
C PRO A 169 4.68 4.93 15.74
N THR A 170 4.84 5.21 17.02
CA THR A 170 3.94 4.67 18.04
C THR A 170 2.55 5.28 17.87
N LEU A 171 1.58 4.45 17.49
CA LEU A 171 0.20 4.89 17.34
C LEU A 171 -0.47 4.91 18.72
N ALA A 172 -0.83 6.11 19.18
CA ALA A 172 -1.44 6.35 20.48
C ALA A 172 -2.85 6.95 20.33
N GLY A 173 -3.54 7.10 21.46
CA GLY A 173 -4.84 7.74 21.52
C GLY A 173 -6.04 6.81 21.29
N PRO A 174 -7.25 7.34 21.51
CA PRO A 174 -8.50 6.58 21.33
C PRO A 174 -8.74 6.14 19.88
N GLY A 175 -8.16 6.85 18.91
CA GLY A 175 -8.25 6.51 17.49
C GLY A 175 -7.46 5.27 17.09
N ALA A 176 -6.36 4.94 17.79
CA ALA A 176 -5.53 3.78 17.48
C ALA A 176 -6.34 2.47 17.54
N ALA A 177 -7.17 2.32 18.58
CA ALA A 177 -8.03 1.15 18.73
C ALA A 177 -9.18 1.09 17.70
N ALA A 178 -9.55 2.22 17.10
CA ALA A 178 -10.65 2.34 16.15
C ALA A 178 -10.20 2.34 14.68
N LEU A 179 -8.89 2.34 14.43
CA LEU A 179 -8.29 2.35 13.11
C LEU A 179 -8.68 1.07 12.33
N GLN A 180 -9.08 1.24 11.07
CA GLN A 180 -9.52 0.15 10.19
C GLN A 180 -8.54 -0.12 9.07
N THR A 181 -7.84 0.92 8.60
CA THR A 181 -6.83 0.81 7.54
C THR A 181 -5.56 1.54 7.96
N LEU A 182 -4.42 0.87 7.80
CA LEU A 182 -3.10 1.42 8.05
C LEU A 182 -2.21 1.15 6.82
N CYS A 183 -1.57 2.19 6.30
CA CYS A 183 -0.54 2.07 5.28
C CYS A 183 0.76 2.69 5.82
N LEU A 184 1.82 1.91 5.87
CA LEU A 184 3.15 2.34 6.27
C LEU A 184 4.08 2.22 5.06
N HIS A 185 4.71 3.33 4.70
CA HIS A 185 5.66 3.38 3.60
C HIS A 185 7.01 3.90 4.08
N ASN A 186 8.08 3.18 3.71
CA ASN A 186 9.46 3.60 3.94
C ASN A 186 9.80 3.82 5.44
N VAL A 187 9.45 2.83 6.28
CA VAL A 187 9.71 2.84 7.74
C VAL A 187 10.42 1.55 8.17
N VAL A 188 11.08 1.59 9.33
CA VAL A 188 11.54 0.39 10.04
C VAL A 188 10.50 0.02 11.10
N LEU A 189 10.00 -1.21 11.07
CA LEU A 189 9.05 -1.71 12.05
C LEU A 189 9.78 -2.58 13.06
N ASN A 190 9.94 -2.03 14.28
CA ASN A 190 10.67 -2.66 15.38
C ASN A 190 9.71 -3.22 16.45
N GLU A 191 8.45 -2.77 16.45
CA GLU A 191 7.42 -3.26 17.36
C GLU A 191 6.05 -3.19 16.68
N TRP A 192 5.20 -4.18 16.96
CA TRP A 192 3.85 -4.23 16.40
C TRP A 192 2.85 -3.47 17.30
N PRO A 193 2.11 -2.47 16.76
CA PRO A 193 1.09 -1.76 17.53
C PRO A 193 -0.12 -2.66 17.80
N ARG A 194 -0.82 -2.45 18.91
CA ARG A 194 -2.10 -3.14 19.19
C ARG A 194 -3.25 -2.41 18.48
N LEU A 195 -3.76 -2.99 17.39
CA LEU A 195 -4.77 -2.41 16.51
C LEU A 195 -6.00 -3.35 16.40
N PRO A 196 -6.84 -3.43 17.44
CA PRO A 196 -7.92 -4.42 17.55
C PRO A 196 -9.03 -4.32 16.49
N SER A 197 -9.16 -3.17 15.82
CA SER A 197 -10.18 -2.93 14.79
C SER A 197 -9.63 -2.93 13.36
N LEU A 198 -8.31 -3.16 13.19
CA LEU A 198 -7.67 -3.11 11.90
C LEU A 198 -8.20 -4.23 10.99
N ARG A 199 -8.56 -3.84 9.77
CA ARG A 199 -9.07 -4.74 8.71
C ARG A 199 -8.15 -4.81 7.50
N SER A 200 -7.41 -3.74 7.22
CA SER A 200 -6.47 -3.68 6.10
C SER A 200 -5.15 -3.08 6.53
N LEU A 201 -4.06 -3.75 6.17
CA LEU A 201 -2.68 -3.30 6.39
C LEU A 201 -1.90 -3.31 5.09
N THR A 202 -1.21 -2.22 4.81
CA THR A 202 -0.25 -2.12 3.71
C THR A 202 1.12 -1.76 4.28
N LEU A 203 2.13 -2.56 3.93
CA LEU A 203 3.55 -2.32 4.22
C LEU A 203 4.26 -2.14 2.88
N GLY A 204 4.73 -0.93 2.57
CA GLY A 204 5.45 -0.64 1.33
C GLY A 204 6.87 -0.14 1.61
N SER A 205 7.90 -0.77 1.05
CA SER A 205 9.30 -0.37 1.29
C SER A 205 9.67 -0.35 2.78
N VAL A 206 9.09 -1.26 3.56
CA VAL A 206 9.31 -1.36 5.02
C VAL A 206 10.51 -2.26 5.29
N ASN A 207 11.28 -1.96 6.34
CA ASN A 207 12.23 -2.92 6.92
C ASN A 207 11.60 -3.53 8.18
N LEU A 208 11.35 -4.84 8.15
CA LEU A 208 10.70 -5.56 9.24
C LEU A 208 11.76 -6.29 10.08
N GLU A 209 12.07 -5.72 11.25
CA GLU A 209 13.05 -6.28 12.19
C GLU A 209 12.42 -7.23 13.22
N VAL A 210 11.08 -7.28 13.28
CA VAL A 210 10.35 -8.12 14.24
C VAL A 210 9.37 -9.10 13.58
N PRO A 211 9.26 -10.33 14.11
CA PRO A 211 8.35 -11.33 13.57
C PRO A 211 6.89 -10.94 13.76
N PHE A 212 6.02 -11.44 12.87
CA PHE A 212 4.58 -11.28 13.00
C PHE A 212 4.08 -11.91 14.32
N PRO A 213 3.36 -11.15 15.17
CA PRO A 213 2.78 -11.70 16.38
C PRO A 213 1.57 -12.59 16.02
N ALA A 214 1.26 -13.56 16.88
CA ALA A 214 0.22 -14.58 16.66
C ALA A 214 -1.22 -14.04 16.75
N GLY A 215 -1.60 -13.12 15.84
CA GLY A 215 -2.96 -12.61 15.64
C GLY A 215 -3.55 -11.72 16.75
N ALA A 216 -2.98 -11.71 17.96
CA ALA A 216 -3.50 -10.96 19.10
C ALA A 216 -3.48 -9.43 18.91
N TRP A 217 -2.60 -8.93 18.05
CA TRP A 217 -2.43 -7.50 17.82
C TRP A 217 -3.44 -6.91 16.83
N CYS A 218 -3.94 -7.71 15.88
CA CYS A 218 -4.94 -7.32 14.86
C CYS A 218 -5.94 -8.45 14.55
N PRO A 219 -6.80 -8.85 15.51
CA PRO A 219 -7.66 -10.03 15.38
C PRO A 219 -8.71 -9.95 14.26
N LYS A 220 -8.92 -8.78 13.65
CA LYS A 220 -9.91 -8.53 12.59
C LYS A 220 -9.29 -8.27 11.21
N LEU A 221 -7.99 -8.51 11.05
CA LEU A 221 -7.30 -8.22 9.80
C LEU A 221 -7.80 -9.16 8.69
N GLU A 222 -8.28 -8.56 7.60
CA GLU A 222 -8.85 -9.23 6.42
C GLU A 222 -7.93 -9.11 5.20
N ASP A 223 -7.23 -7.97 5.05
CA ASP A 223 -6.35 -7.70 3.92
C ASP A 223 -4.95 -7.34 4.40
N LEU A 224 -3.94 -8.05 3.90
CA LEU A 224 -2.53 -7.77 4.14
C LEU A 224 -1.79 -7.63 2.81
N TYR A 225 -1.18 -6.47 2.63
CA TYR A 225 -0.39 -6.15 1.44
C TYR A 225 1.05 -5.81 1.84
N ILE A 226 2.02 -6.47 1.22
CA ILE A 226 3.45 -6.32 1.47
C ILE A 226 4.11 -6.03 0.12
N PHE A 227 4.68 -4.85 -0.03
CA PHE A 227 5.31 -4.36 -1.26
C PHE A 227 6.75 -3.94 -0.99
N SER A 228 7.69 -4.39 -1.82
CA SER A 228 9.11 -3.98 -1.79
C SER A 228 9.73 -3.99 -0.39
N THR A 229 9.32 -4.94 0.45
CA THR A 229 9.60 -4.94 1.89
C THR A 229 10.74 -5.91 2.20
N ILE A 230 11.66 -5.48 3.05
CA ILE A 230 12.81 -6.28 3.50
C ILE A 230 12.46 -6.89 4.85
N MET A 231 12.62 -8.21 4.97
CA MET A 231 12.38 -8.99 6.18
C MET A 231 13.67 -9.73 6.54
N GLU A 232 14.42 -9.18 7.50
CA GLU A 232 15.66 -9.78 8.01
C GLU A 232 15.40 -10.94 9.00
N LEU A 233 14.42 -11.77 8.67
CA LEU A 233 13.92 -12.83 9.52
C LEU A 233 14.20 -14.18 8.89
N SER A 234 14.87 -15.06 9.63
CA SER A 234 15.07 -16.47 9.24
C SER A 234 13.77 -17.29 9.25
N ARG A 235 12.71 -16.76 9.90
CA ARG A 235 11.40 -17.39 9.96
C ARG A 235 10.29 -16.34 9.94
N VAL A 236 9.34 -16.53 9.04
CA VAL A 236 8.17 -15.65 8.90
C VAL A 236 6.90 -16.50 9.02
N ASP A 237 6.18 -16.33 10.14
CA ASP A 237 4.94 -17.04 10.42
C ASP A 237 3.74 -16.07 10.35
N ILE A 238 3.00 -16.08 9.25
CA ILE A 238 1.78 -15.29 9.06
C ILE A 238 0.60 -16.14 9.53
N ARG A 239 0.19 -15.96 10.79
CA ARG A 239 -0.94 -16.68 11.41
C ARG A 239 -2.10 -15.73 11.70
N LEU A 240 -2.95 -15.54 10.70
CA LEU A 240 -4.03 -14.55 10.73
C LEU A 240 -5.37 -15.24 10.38
N PRO A 241 -6.20 -15.57 11.38
CA PRO A 241 -7.34 -16.47 11.19
C PRO A 241 -8.47 -15.90 10.33
N LEU A 242 -8.58 -14.57 10.21
CA LEU A 242 -9.62 -13.89 9.43
C LEU A 242 -9.08 -13.27 8.13
N LEU A 243 -7.81 -13.54 7.78
CA LEU A 243 -7.19 -13.00 6.59
C LEU A 243 -7.85 -13.61 5.36
N LYS A 244 -8.37 -12.75 4.47
CA LYS A 244 -9.02 -13.11 3.21
C LYS A 244 -8.10 -12.87 2.02
N ARG A 245 -7.23 -11.87 2.09
CA ARG A 245 -6.33 -11.47 1.01
C ARG A 245 -4.92 -11.27 1.52
N LEU A 246 -3.97 -11.93 0.86
CA LEU A 246 -2.54 -11.75 1.08
C LEU A 246 -1.86 -11.44 -0.25
N GLU A 247 -1.23 -10.28 -0.32
CA GLU A 247 -0.40 -9.87 -1.46
C GLU A 247 1.02 -9.62 -0.97
N MET A 248 1.99 -10.24 -1.62
CA MET A 248 3.41 -10.08 -1.35
C MET A 248 4.13 -9.88 -2.67
N GLU A 249 4.45 -8.63 -2.98
CA GLU A 249 5.20 -8.22 -4.17
C GLU A 249 6.55 -7.67 -3.74
N ASP A 250 7.63 -8.21 -4.31
CA ASP A 250 9.01 -7.82 -3.97
C ASP A 250 9.29 -7.90 -2.46
N ALA A 251 8.82 -9.00 -1.85
CA ALA A 251 9.08 -9.32 -0.46
C ALA A 251 10.44 -10.02 -0.36
N TYR A 252 11.46 -9.30 0.12
CA TYR A 252 12.82 -9.81 0.27
C TYR A 252 12.99 -10.42 1.67
N PHE A 253 13.34 -11.69 1.74
CA PHE A 253 13.59 -12.39 3.00
C PHE A 253 15.06 -12.74 3.12
N SER A 254 15.53 -12.97 4.35
CA SER A 254 16.87 -13.52 4.56
C SER A 254 17.08 -14.84 3.78
N PRO A 255 18.25 -15.07 3.16
CA PRO A 255 18.56 -16.32 2.50
C PRO A 255 18.33 -17.53 3.43
N GLY A 256 17.67 -18.56 2.91
CA GLY A 256 17.31 -19.74 3.72
C GLY A 256 16.17 -19.53 4.72
N ALA A 257 15.40 -18.44 4.61
CA ALA A 257 14.22 -18.22 5.44
C ALA A 257 13.17 -19.33 5.25
N ALA A 258 12.42 -19.58 6.32
CA ALA A 258 11.24 -20.45 6.31
C ALA A 258 9.98 -19.62 6.47
N ILE A 259 9.09 -19.69 5.48
CA ILE A 259 7.83 -18.94 5.44
C ILE A 259 6.67 -19.89 5.68
N THR A 260 5.82 -19.55 6.64
CA THR A 260 4.58 -20.27 6.95
C THR A 260 3.41 -19.30 6.89
N VAL A 261 2.43 -19.61 6.04
CA VAL A 261 1.14 -18.89 5.97
C VAL A 261 0.06 -19.84 6.46
N ASP A 262 -0.51 -19.54 7.63
CA ASP A 262 -1.64 -20.26 8.22
C ASP A 262 -2.82 -19.29 8.33
N ALA A 263 -3.70 -19.37 7.34
CA ALA A 263 -4.79 -18.44 7.13
C ALA A 263 -6.04 -19.23 6.64
N PRO A 264 -6.84 -19.79 7.57
CA PRO A 264 -7.98 -20.65 7.23
C PRO A 264 -9.07 -19.98 6.39
N GLU A 265 -9.17 -18.66 6.45
CA GLU A 265 -10.15 -17.85 5.72
C GLU A 265 -9.60 -17.21 4.44
N LEU A 266 -8.36 -17.54 4.06
CA LEU A 266 -7.70 -16.93 2.91
C LEU A 266 -8.39 -17.34 1.61
N GLU A 267 -8.84 -16.34 0.83
CA GLU A 267 -9.52 -16.52 -0.45
C GLU A 267 -8.59 -16.18 -1.63
N GLU A 268 -7.71 -15.19 -1.47
CA GLU A 268 -6.81 -14.71 -2.52
C GLU A 268 -5.37 -14.64 -1.99
N LEU A 269 -4.45 -15.31 -2.69
CA LEU A 269 -3.01 -15.23 -2.47
C LEU A 269 -2.33 -14.79 -3.76
N ASP A 270 -1.62 -13.66 -3.71
CA ASP A 270 -0.74 -13.20 -4.77
C ASP A 270 0.67 -13.03 -4.21
N VAL A 271 1.64 -13.72 -4.82
CA VAL A 271 3.03 -13.71 -4.39
C VAL A 271 3.90 -13.55 -5.63
N GLY A 272 4.71 -12.49 -5.66
CA GLY A 272 5.53 -12.14 -6.81
C GLY A 272 6.83 -11.45 -6.40
N CYS A 273 7.87 -11.63 -7.20
CA CYS A 273 9.04 -10.75 -7.20
C CYS A 273 9.47 -10.44 -8.64
N GLU A 274 10.30 -9.42 -8.79
CA GLU A 274 11.08 -9.21 -10.00
C GLU A 274 11.95 -10.44 -10.33
N ALA A 275 12.08 -10.74 -11.63
CA ALA A 275 12.83 -11.90 -12.10
C ALA A 275 14.32 -11.73 -11.77
N GLY A 276 14.91 -12.74 -11.12
CA GLY A 276 16.30 -12.71 -10.69
C GLY A 276 16.55 -11.96 -9.37
N ALA A 277 15.54 -11.34 -8.76
CA ALA A 277 15.71 -10.51 -7.57
C ALA A 277 15.58 -11.25 -6.22
N ALA A 278 14.99 -12.46 -6.21
CA ALA A 278 14.69 -13.17 -4.97
C ALA A 278 15.70 -14.29 -4.65
N PRO A 279 16.36 -14.27 -3.48
CA PRO A 279 17.21 -15.38 -3.05
C PRO A 279 16.36 -16.63 -2.77
N ALA A 280 16.95 -17.81 -2.95
CA ALA A 280 16.26 -19.08 -2.69
C ALA A 280 15.88 -19.23 -1.20
N TYR A 281 14.61 -19.52 -0.93
CA TYR A 281 14.12 -19.79 0.41
C TYR A 281 14.29 -21.27 0.78
N ARG A 282 14.42 -21.56 2.07
CA ARG A 282 14.50 -22.95 2.57
C ARG A 282 13.16 -23.67 2.45
N SER A 283 12.07 -23.00 2.79
CA SER A 283 10.75 -23.61 2.73
C SER A 283 9.62 -22.59 2.69
N PHE A 284 8.57 -22.91 1.94
CA PHE A 284 7.29 -22.22 1.95
C PHE A 284 6.16 -23.20 2.29
N THR A 285 5.37 -22.89 3.32
CA THR A 285 4.21 -23.69 3.72
C THR A 285 2.96 -22.82 3.70
N LEU A 286 1.92 -23.29 3.01
CA LEU A 286 0.63 -22.62 2.91
C LEU A 286 -0.49 -23.53 3.42
N LEU A 287 -1.24 -23.07 4.42
CA LEU A 287 -2.46 -23.70 4.92
C LEU A 287 -3.61 -22.72 4.69
N ALA A 288 -4.36 -22.92 3.60
CA ALA A 288 -5.41 -22.02 3.14
C ALA A 288 -6.61 -22.81 2.57
N PRO A 289 -7.39 -23.51 3.40
CA PRO A 289 -8.50 -24.39 2.99
C PRO A 289 -9.65 -23.70 2.23
N ARG A 290 -9.68 -22.36 2.18
CA ARG A 290 -10.70 -21.57 1.46
C ARG A 290 -10.15 -20.84 0.24
N LEU A 291 -8.91 -21.15 -0.16
CA LEU A 291 -8.23 -20.44 -1.25
C LEU A 291 -8.98 -20.62 -2.56
N ARG A 292 -9.29 -19.50 -3.24
CA ARG A 292 -9.99 -19.43 -4.52
C ARG A 292 -9.09 -18.95 -5.65
N CYS A 293 -8.18 -18.02 -5.35
CA CYS A 293 -7.25 -17.44 -6.32
C CYS A 293 -5.81 -17.62 -5.83
N LEU A 294 -4.94 -18.14 -6.71
CA LEU A 294 -3.50 -18.26 -6.45
C LEU A 294 -2.70 -17.66 -7.61
N ALA A 295 -1.99 -16.57 -7.36
CA ALA A 295 -0.96 -16.05 -8.23
C ALA A 295 0.41 -16.25 -7.59
N TRP A 296 1.33 -16.82 -8.36
CA TRP A 296 2.70 -17.09 -7.95
C TRP A 296 3.65 -16.72 -9.09
N SER A 297 4.59 -15.81 -8.83
CA SER A 297 5.57 -15.36 -9.82
C SER A 297 6.96 -15.30 -9.20
N GLU A 298 7.94 -15.91 -9.87
CA GLU A 298 9.39 -15.70 -9.67
C GLU A 298 9.98 -16.06 -8.29
N LEU A 299 9.17 -16.54 -7.35
CA LEU A 299 9.62 -16.92 -6.00
C LEU A 299 10.00 -18.40 -5.91
N PHE A 300 11.23 -18.69 -5.50
CA PHE A 300 11.72 -20.06 -5.37
C PHE A 300 11.98 -20.47 -3.92
N ALA A 301 11.46 -21.64 -3.55
CA ALA A 301 11.75 -22.30 -2.29
C ALA A 301 12.20 -23.75 -2.54
N GLU A 302 13.20 -24.20 -1.80
CA GLU A 302 13.71 -25.58 -1.85
C GLU A 302 12.61 -26.57 -1.48
N ARG A 303 11.79 -26.25 -0.47
CA ARG A 303 10.63 -27.03 -0.04
C ARG A 303 9.36 -26.20 -0.16
N VAL A 304 8.31 -26.82 -0.69
CA VAL A 304 7.00 -26.18 -0.83
C VAL A 304 5.97 -27.19 -0.40
N SER A 305 5.08 -26.77 0.50
CA SER A 305 3.92 -27.52 0.92
C SER A 305 2.72 -26.59 0.83
N VAL A 306 1.71 -27.01 0.08
CA VAL A 306 0.48 -26.26 -0.15
C VAL A 306 -0.68 -27.16 0.25
N ASP A 307 -1.50 -26.70 1.18
CA ASP A 307 -2.74 -27.33 1.58
C ASP A 307 -3.88 -26.32 1.37
N VAL A 308 -4.66 -26.57 0.31
CA VAL A 308 -5.86 -25.77 -0.02
C VAL A 308 -7.14 -26.43 0.47
N GLY A 309 -7.03 -27.41 1.38
CA GLY A 309 -8.16 -28.12 1.98
C GLY A 309 -8.93 -28.93 0.96
N ARG A 310 -10.09 -28.42 0.52
CA ARG A 310 -10.97 -29.18 -0.37
C ARG A 310 -10.47 -29.13 -1.82
N PRO A 311 -10.50 -30.27 -2.53
CA PRO A 311 -10.16 -30.31 -3.95
C PRO A 311 -11.03 -29.37 -4.78
N GLY A 312 -10.43 -28.70 -5.75
CA GLY A 312 -11.14 -27.77 -6.64
C GLY A 312 -11.60 -26.46 -5.97
N GLY A 313 -11.14 -26.19 -4.73
CA GLY A 313 -11.36 -24.93 -4.01
C GLY A 313 -10.72 -23.74 -4.72
N VAL A 314 -9.48 -23.92 -5.21
CA VAL A 314 -8.85 -22.96 -6.12
C VAL A 314 -9.60 -23.00 -7.45
N ALA A 315 -10.05 -21.84 -7.91
CA ALA A 315 -10.85 -21.67 -9.12
C ALA A 315 -10.08 -20.96 -10.25
N SER A 316 -9.11 -20.12 -9.91
CA SER A 316 -8.33 -19.35 -10.87
C SER A 316 -6.93 -19.08 -10.33
N GLY A 317 -6.01 -18.72 -11.23
CA GLY A 317 -4.66 -18.37 -10.85
C GLY A 317 -3.62 -18.61 -11.93
N ARG A 318 -2.37 -18.34 -11.58
CA ARG A 318 -1.22 -18.54 -12.45
C ARG A 318 0.01 -18.84 -11.62
N ILE A 319 0.81 -19.81 -12.07
CA ILE A 319 2.18 -20.02 -11.58
C ILE A 319 3.15 -19.66 -12.71
N ARG A 320 4.14 -18.84 -12.42
CA ARG A 320 5.10 -18.31 -13.39
C ARG A 320 6.53 -18.30 -12.83
N PHE A 321 7.46 -18.71 -13.67
CA PHE A 321 8.90 -18.56 -13.46
C PHE A 321 9.56 -18.09 -14.74
N THR A 322 10.58 -17.26 -14.60
CA THR A 322 11.39 -16.71 -15.67
C THR A 322 12.84 -17.02 -15.35
N TRP A 323 13.47 -17.77 -16.24
CA TRP A 323 14.87 -18.17 -16.13
C TRP A 323 15.70 -17.43 -17.18
N SER A 324 16.91 -17.01 -16.82
CA SER A 324 17.89 -16.45 -17.74
C SER A 324 19.29 -16.94 -17.33
N PRO A 325 20.16 -17.30 -18.28
CA PRO A 325 21.53 -17.74 -17.98
C PRO A 325 22.42 -16.61 -17.41
N GLY A 326 21.97 -15.35 -17.45
CA GLY A 326 22.71 -14.22 -16.90
C GLY A 326 22.49 -13.97 -15.40
N PHE A 327 21.56 -14.69 -14.76
CA PHE A 327 21.30 -14.52 -13.32
C PHE A 327 22.22 -15.43 -12.50
N GLU A 328 23.22 -14.86 -11.82
CA GLU A 328 24.30 -15.60 -11.14
C GLU A 328 23.83 -16.46 -9.94
N GLU A 329 22.59 -16.29 -9.46
CA GLU A 329 22.00 -17.05 -8.34
C GLU A 329 20.65 -17.72 -8.67
N CYS A 330 20.27 -17.75 -9.96
CA CYS A 330 18.96 -18.28 -10.36
C CYS A 330 18.95 -19.83 -10.40
N PRO A 331 17.94 -20.49 -9.81
CA PRO A 331 17.75 -21.94 -9.94
C PRO A 331 17.71 -22.40 -11.39
N GLU A 332 18.11 -23.65 -11.65
CA GLU A 332 18.01 -24.18 -13.00
C GLU A 332 16.53 -24.37 -13.41
N MET A 333 16.26 -24.38 -14.71
CA MET A 333 14.91 -24.63 -15.23
C MET A 333 14.29 -25.96 -14.73
N LYS A 334 15.12 -26.98 -14.44
CA LYS A 334 14.66 -28.24 -13.85
C LYS A 334 14.07 -28.05 -12.44
N ASP A 335 14.64 -27.12 -11.68
CA ASP A 335 14.24 -26.83 -10.31
C ASP A 335 12.91 -26.07 -10.29
N PHE A 336 12.71 -25.11 -11.20
CA PHE A 336 11.42 -24.45 -11.38
C PHE A 336 10.31 -25.41 -11.79
N ARG A 337 10.61 -26.39 -12.65
CA ARG A 337 9.66 -27.46 -12.99
C ARG A 337 9.30 -28.29 -11.77
N GLY A 338 10.29 -28.73 -10.98
CA GLY A 338 10.07 -29.49 -9.77
C GLY A 338 9.30 -28.72 -8.68
N HIS A 339 9.61 -27.44 -8.50
CA HIS A 339 8.89 -26.54 -7.59
C HIS A 339 7.42 -26.40 -7.99
N LYS A 340 7.16 -26.10 -9.27
CA LYS A 340 5.80 -25.99 -9.81
C LYS A 340 5.00 -27.28 -9.63
N MET A 341 5.61 -28.46 -9.87
CA MET A 341 4.92 -29.74 -9.68
C MET A 341 4.50 -29.95 -8.22
N ARG A 342 5.35 -29.59 -7.25
CA ARG A 342 5.03 -29.66 -5.83
C ARG A 342 3.88 -28.72 -5.44
N MET A 343 3.83 -27.51 -6.00
CA MET A 343 2.68 -26.62 -5.82
C MET A 343 1.40 -27.23 -6.38
N LEU A 344 1.44 -27.76 -7.61
CA LEU A 344 0.28 -28.37 -8.26
C LEU A 344 -0.24 -29.59 -7.49
N GLN A 345 0.64 -30.41 -6.92
CA GLN A 345 0.25 -31.54 -6.05
C GLN A 345 -0.54 -31.07 -4.83
N GLY A 346 -0.17 -29.94 -4.22
CA GLY A 346 -0.91 -29.36 -3.10
C GLY A 346 -2.24 -28.72 -3.50
N ILE A 347 -2.32 -28.17 -4.71
CA ILE A 347 -3.55 -27.54 -5.26
C ILE A 347 -4.56 -28.58 -5.75
N LEU A 348 -4.08 -29.73 -6.24
CA LEU A 348 -4.87 -30.82 -6.81
C LEU A 348 -4.73 -32.10 -5.96
N PRO A 349 -5.19 -32.09 -4.70
CA PRO A 349 -4.97 -33.20 -3.76
C PRO A 349 -5.65 -34.52 -4.17
N ASP A 350 -6.65 -34.47 -5.07
CA ASP A 350 -7.36 -35.66 -5.57
C ASP A 350 -6.60 -36.44 -6.64
N LEU A 351 -5.61 -35.81 -7.29
CA LEU A 351 -4.82 -36.47 -8.30
C LEU A 351 -3.61 -37.15 -7.66
N PRO A 352 -3.36 -38.43 -7.96
CA PRO A 352 -2.11 -39.07 -7.56
C PRO A 352 -0.92 -38.25 -8.08
N PRO A 353 0.18 -38.12 -7.31
CA PRO A 353 1.36 -37.32 -7.69
C PRO A 353 1.88 -37.60 -9.11
N GLU A 354 1.79 -38.86 -9.55
CA GLU A 354 2.16 -39.34 -10.88
C GLU A 354 1.25 -38.81 -12.01
N CYS A 355 -0.03 -38.55 -11.74
CA CYS A 355 -1.01 -38.08 -12.72
C CYS A 355 -1.05 -36.55 -12.86
N VAL A 356 -0.55 -35.81 -11.86
CA VAL A 356 -0.55 -34.33 -11.87
C VAL A 356 0.18 -33.77 -13.09
N ALA A 357 1.32 -34.38 -13.46
CA ALA A 357 2.11 -33.95 -14.60
C ALA A 357 1.36 -34.14 -15.93
N ASP A 358 0.62 -35.23 -16.08
CA ASP A 358 -0.18 -35.53 -17.27
C ASP A 358 -1.35 -34.55 -17.40
N ALA A 359 -2.08 -34.30 -16.31
CA ALA A 359 -3.20 -33.36 -16.27
C ALA A 359 -2.74 -31.92 -16.57
N ALA A 360 -1.61 -31.50 -16.00
CA ALA A 360 -1.09 -30.15 -16.19
C ALA A 360 -0.53 -29.91 -17.59
N ARG A 361 -0.08 -30.95 -18.31
CA ARG A 361 0.73 -30.84 -19.54
C ARG A 361 0.17 -29.86 -20.58
N ALA A 362 -1.13 -29.88 -20.83
CA ALA A 362 -1.77 -29.02 -21.84
C ALA A 362 -1.82 -27.53 -21.44
N TYR A 363 -1.63 -27.23 -20.16
CA TYR A 363 -1.72 -25.88 -19.57
C TYR A 363 -0.35 -25.34 -19.17
N LEU A 364 0.71 -26.10 -19.42
CA LEU A 364 2.09 -25.65 -19.25
C LEU A 364 2.58 -25.04 -20.57
N SER A 365 3.09 -23.82 -20.50
CA SER A 365 3.83 -23.23 -21.61
C SER A 365 5.26 -22.90 -21.19
N LEU A 366 6.17 -23.09 -22.14
CA LEU A 366 7.56 -22.64 -22.05
C LEU A 366 7.80 -21.74 -23.26
N VAL A 367 8.01 -20.45 -23.01
CA VAL A 367 8.14 -19.44 -24.07
C VAL A 367 9.49 -18.76 -23.95
N LYS A 368 10.23 -18.69 -25.06
CA LYS A 368 11.45 -17.87 -25.12
C LYS A 368 11.07 -16.40 -25.04
N CYS A 369 11.77 -15.64 -24.23
CA CYS A 369 11.52 -14.23 -24.00
C CYS A 369 12.83 -13.47 -23.88
N THR A 370 12.74 -12.14 -23.91
CA THR A 370 13.82 -11.25 -23.51
C THR A 370 13.49 -10.74 -22.13
N VAL A 371 14.43 -10.84 -21.20
CA VAL A 371 14.31 -10.40 -19.81
C VAL A 371 15.28 -9.26 -19.61
N GLU A 372 14.88 -8.20 -18.93
CA GLU A 372 15.83 -7.15 -18.56
C GLU A 372 16.61 -7.60 -17.32
N ASP A 373 17.93 -7.49 -17.40
CA ASP A 373 18.82 -7.69 -16.27
C ASP A 373 18.52 -6.60 -15.21
N PRO A 374 18.17 -6.98 -13.97
CA PRO A 374 17.72 -6.01 -12.96
C PRO A 374 18.83 -5.04 -12.55
N ASP A 375 20.11 -5.45 -12.64
CA ASP A 375 21.25 -4.63 -12.22
C ASP A 375 21.75 -3.69 -13.34
N THR A 376 21.71 -4.16 -14.58
CA THR A 376 22.32 -3.49 -15.73
C THR A 376 21.31 -2.93 -16.73
N GLY A 377 20.03 -3.28 -16.59
CA GLY A 377 18.95 -2.92 -17.53
C GLY A 377 19.13 -3.51 -18.93
N LYS A 378 20.05 -4.47 -19.11
CA LYS A 378 20.37 -5.02 -20.43
C LYS A 378 19.40 -6.15 -20.79
N PRO A 379 19.01 -6.27 -22.06
CA PRO A 379 18.21 -7.39 -22.52
C PRO A 379 19.02 -8.69 -22.50
N LEU A 380 18.56 -9.69 -21.76
CA LEU A 380 19.07 -11.05 -21.70
C LEU A 380 18.08 -12.03 -22.34
N PRO A 381 18.57 -13.09 -23.00
CA PRO A 381 17.71 -14.18 -23.46
C PRO A 381 17.21 -14.97 -22.25
N GLY A 382 15.90 -15.21 -22.17
CA GLY A 382 15.31 -15.99 -21.08
C GLY A 382 14.24 -16.95 -21.55
N GLU A 383 13.83 -17.83 -20.65
CA GLU A 383 12.73 -18.78 -20.83
C GLU A 383 11.69 -18.59 -19.73
N LYS A 384 10.43 -18.47 -20.14
CA LYS A 384 9.30 -18.26 -19.25
C LYS A 384 8.47 -19.52 -19.16
N LEU A 385 8.45 -20.13 -17.97
CA LEU A 385 7.62 -21.26 -17.63
C LEU A 385 6.32 -20.76 -17.00
N THR A 386 5.17 -21.05 -17.59
CA THR A 386 3.87 -20.68 -17.01
C THR A 386 2.93 -21.88 -16.88
N CYS A 387 2.01 -21.78 -15.93
CA CYS A 387 0.85 -22.65 -15.78
C CYS A 387 -0.39 -21.79 -15.54
N ASP A 388 -1.41 -21.96 -16.39
CA ASP A 388 -2.71 -21.34 -16.20
C ASP A 388 -3.60 -22.27 -15.36
N LEU A 389 -3.79 -21.92 -14.09
CA LEU A 389 -4.60 -22.70 -13.17
C LEU A 389 -6.08 -22.62 -13.55
N SER A 390 -6.54 -21.51 -14.12
CA SER A 390 -7.95 -21.30 -14.47
C SER A 390 -8.39 -22.30 -15.54
N SER A 391 -7.58 -22.42 -16.60
CA SER A 391 -7.83 -23.36 -17.69
C SER A 391 -7.71 -24.82 -17.22
N LEU A 392 -6.69 -25.12 -16.41
CA LEU A 392 -6.48 -26.46 -15.83
C LEU A 392 -7.67 -26.90 -14.97
N ILE A 393 -8.08 -26.08 -13.99
CA ILE A 393 -9.17 -26.41 -13.06
C ILE A 393 -10.50 -26.54 -13.81
N THR A 394 -10.76 -25.69 -14.81
CA THR A 394 -11.98 -25.78 -15.61
C THR A 394 -12.06 -27.11 -16.35
N SER A 395 -10.94 -27.61 -16.88
CA SER A 395 -10.92 -28.88 -17.59
C SER A 395 -11.07 -30.12 -16.70
N LEU A 396 -10.70 -30.01 -15.42
CA LEU A 396 -10.87 -31.10 -14.45
C LEU A 396 -12.29 -31.19 -13.89
N LYS A 397 -13.11 -30.15 -14.09
CA LYS A 397 -14.53 -30.12 -13.68
C LYS A 397 -15.50 -30.56 -14.78
N ALA A 398 -15.01 -30.69 -16.02
CA ALA A 398 -15.74 -31.14 -17.19
C ALA A 398 -15.60 -32.66 -17.35
#